data_AF-A0A7V8DAK6-F1
#
_entry.id   AF-A0A7V8DAK6-F1
#
_cell.length_a   1.000
_cell.length_b   1.000
_cell.length_c   1.000
_cell.angle_alpha   90.00
_cell.angle_beta   90.00
_cell.angle_gamma   90.00
#
_symmetry.space_group_name_H-M   'P 1'
#
loop_
_entity.id
_entity.type
_entity.pdbx_description
1 polymer ?
#
loop_
_entity_poly.entity_id
_entity_poly.type
_entity_poly.pdbx_seq_one_letter_code
_entity_poly.pdbx_strand_id
1 'polypeptide(L)' 'MSDVEKIEVDALVVGSGIAGLQSALDLADQGYSVAVVEKNPSIGG' A
#
# COMPACT_ATOMS: atom_id res chain seq x y z
N MET A 1 -24.12 8.83 -3.94
CA MET A 1 -22.64 8.95 -3.97
C MET A 1 -22.18 7.96 -2.93
N SER A 2 -21.99 6.73 -3.39
CA SER A 2 -22.18 5.52 -2.57
C SER A 2 -20.86 5.13 -1.91
N ASP A 3 -20.90 5.05 -0.58
CA ASP A 3 -20.04 4.31 0.34
C ASP A 3 -18.52 4.55 0.23
N VAL A 4 -18.04 5.62 0.88
CA VAL A 4 -16.62 5.74 1.23
C VAL A 4 -16.35 4.82 2.42
N GLU A 5 -15.71 3.68 2.16
CA GLU A 5 -15.26 2.78 3.22
C GLU A 5 -13.91 3.27 3.76
N LYS A 6 -13.84 3.48 5.08
CA LYS A 6 -12.61 3.90 5.75
C LYS A 6 -11.78 2.66 6.06
N ILE A 7 -10.55 2.64 5.53
CA ILE A 7 -9.57 1.59 5.81
C ILE A 7 -8.59 2.14 6.84
N GLU A 8 -8.36 1.40 7.92
CA GLU A 8 -7.34 1.70 8.91
C GLU A 8 -6.15 0.76 8.72
N VAL A 9 -4.96 1.34 8.58
CA VAL A 9 -3.68 0.65 8.42
C VAL A 9 -2.63 1.38 9.22
N ASP A 10 -1.62 0.65 9.69
CA ASP A 10 -0.48 1.21 10.41
C ASP A 10 0.43 2.03 9.46
N ALA A 11 0.50 1.64 8.18
CA ALA A 11 1.26 2.34 7.15
C ALA A 11 0.55 2.37 5.78
N LEU A 12 0.72 3.48 5.07
CA LEU A 12 0.29 3.66 3.69
C LEU A 12 1.51 3.89 2.79
N VAL A 13 1.71 3.02 1.82
CA VAL A 13 2.75 3.15 0.79
C VAL A 13 2.12 3.68 -0.49
N VAL A 14 2.65 4.78 -1.02
CA VAL A 14 2.20 5.37 -2.28
C VAL A 14 3.21 5.06 -3.37
N GLY A 15 2.78 4.31 -4.39
CA GLY A 15 3.60 3.82 -5.49
C GLY A 15 3.97 2.34 -5.35
N SER A 16 3.76 1.59 -6.43
CA SER A 16 3.96 0.13 -6.50
C SER A 16 5.18 -0.28 -7.34
N GLY A 17 6.19 0.58 -7.40
CA GLY A 17 7.51 0.24 -7.91
C GLY A 17 8.29 -0.66 -6.97
N ILE A 18 9.48 -1.09 -7.38
CA ILE A 18 10.31 -2.04 -6.60
C ILE A 18 10.58 -1.56 -5.16
N ALA A 19 10.84 -0.27 -4.98
CA ALA A 19 11.10 0.32 -3.67
C ALA A 19 9.84 0.34 -2.78
N GLY A 20 8.67 0.64 -3.37
CA GLY A 20 7.41 0.69 -2.63
C GLY A 20 6.97 -0.70 -2.16
N LEU A 21 7.04 -1.69 -3.06
CA LEU A 21 6.70 -3.07 -2.70
C LEU A 21 7.68 -3.66 -1.68
N GLN A 22 8.98 -3.39 -1.81
CA GLN A 22 9.94 -3.82 -0.78
C GLN A 22 9.65 -3.17 0.57
N SER A 23 9.36 -1.86 0.59
CA SER A 23 9.01 -1.15 1.82
C SER A 23 7.74 -1.72 2.46
N ALA A 24 6.74 -2.08 1.66
CA ALA A 24 5.50 -2.69 2.14
C ALA A 24 5.74 -4.09 2.73
N LEU A 25 6.59 -4.90 2.10
CA LEU A 25 6.99 -6.21 2.60
C LEU A 25 7.76 -6.11 3.92
N ASP A 26 8.75 -5.20 3.99
CA ASP A 26 9.55 -5.01 5.21
C ASP A 26 8.68 -4.60 6.41
N LEU A 27 7.65 -3.77 6.18
CA LEU A 27 6.69 -3.38 7.21
C LEU A 27 5.74 -4.51 7.58
N ALA A 28 5.24 -5.26 6.59
CA ALA A 28 4.38 -6.42 6.84
C ALA A 28 5.10 -7.52 7.63
N ASP A 29 6.38 -7.79 7.33
CA ASP A 29 7.22 -8.75 8.06
C ASP A 29 7.46 -8.34 9.52
N GLN A 30 7.39 -7.05 9.82
CA GLN A 30 7.43 -6.51 11.19
C GLN A 30 6.07 -6.59 11.90
N GLY A 31 5.02 -7.04 11.23
CA GLY A 31 3.67 -7.20 11.79
C GLY A 31 2.76 -5.99 11.63
N TYR A 32 3.15 -4.98 10.82
CA TYR A 32 2.29 -3.83 10.52
C TYR A 32 1.26 -4.17 9.44
N SER A 33 0.06 -3.64 9.58
CA SER A 33 -0.93 -3.61 8.50
C SER A 33 -0.56 -2.51 7.50
N VAL A 34 -0.43 -2.86 6.22
CA VAL A 34 0.05 -1.95 5.18
C VAL A 34 -0.90 -1.93 4.01
N ALA A 35 -1.29 -0.73 3.57
CA ALA A 35 -1.94 -0.53 2.28
C ALA A 35 -0.93 0.02 1.26
N VAL A 36 -1.00 -0.46 0.02
CA VAL A 36 -0.25 0.08 -1.11
C VAL A 36 -1.24 0.71 -2.09
N VAL A 37 -1.00 1.95 -2.49
CA VAL A 37 -1.83 2.67 -3.47
C VAL A 37 -1.01 3.00 -4.70
N GLU A 38 -1.54 2.64 -5.86
CA GLU A 38 -0.96 2.93 -7.17
C GLU A 38 -1.96 3.72 -8.00
N LYS A 39 -1.47 4.70 -8.77
CA LYS A 39 -2.27 5.50 -9.68
C LYS A 39 -2.64 4.72 -10.94
N ASN A 40 -1.71 3.91 -11.44
CA ASN A 40 -1.89 3.12 -12.65
C ASN A 40 -2.61 1.78 -12.38
N PRO A 41 -3.26 1.17 -13.38
CA PRO A 41 -3.86 -0.16 -13.22
C PRO A 41 -2.83 -1.29 -13.15
N SER A 42 -1.54 -0.98 -13.22
CA SER A 42 -0.42 -1.92 -13.24
C SER A 42 0.62 -1.57 -12.19
N ILE A 43 1.27 -2.58 -11.63
CA ILE A 43 2.41 -2.44 -10.73
C ILE A 43 3.73 -2.29 -11.50
N GLY A 44 4.78 -1.83 -10.83
CA GLY A 44 6.14 -1.78 -11.38
C GLY A 44 6.75 -0.38 -11.50
N GLY A 45 6.00 0.67 -11.15
CA GLY A 45 6.41 2.07 -11.30
C GLY A 45 5.99 2.66 -12.64
#